data_AF-A0A5J4NB00-F1
#
_entry.id   AF-A0A5J4NB00-F1
#
_cell.length_a   1.000
_cell.length_b   1.000
_cell.length_c   1.000
_cell.angle_alpha   90.00
_cell.angle_beta   90.00
_cell.angle_gamma   90.00
#
_symmetry.space_group_name_H-M   'P 1'
#
loop_
_entity.id
_entity.type
_entity.pdbx_description
1 polymer ?
#
loop_
_entity_poly.entity_id
_entity_poly.type
_entity_poly.pdbx_seq_one_letter_code
_entity_poly.pdbx_strand_id
1 'polypeptide(L)'
;MGPLPTSRRGNTCILVIVNYFTKWSEAFPIPNREASTITSLFVSEWVASFGTPIELHSDQGAAFESHPREKLGERLRVAYKIAAQHQSKSQHHQKSCYDRTANGPVYRIGDHVWLYRPKPPLGAAHKFHRPWLVLILSRFVALF
;
A
#
# COMPACT_ATOMS: atom_id res chain seq x y z
N MET A 1 -29.07 9.08 11.05
CA MET A 1 -28.88 9.18 9.59
C MET A 1 -29.58 8.00 8.94
N GLY A 2 -30.61 8.24 8.12
CA GLY A 2 -31.34 7.20 7.40
C GLY A 2 -30.48 6.57 6.30
N PRO A 3 -30.87 5.39 5.78
CA PRO A 3 -30.16 4.75 4.66
C PRO A 3 -30.12 5.69 3.45
N LEU A 4 -28.97 5.72 2.77
CA LEU A 4 -28.80 6.54 1.57
C LEU A 4 -29.75 6.06 0.47
N PRO A 5 -30.23 6.97 -0.40
CA PRO A 5 -31.06 6.58 -1.54
C PRO A 5 -30.31 5.57 -2.41
N THR A 6 -31.02 4.50 -2.80
CA THR A 6 -30.44 3.41 -3.59
C THR A 6 -29.95 3.93 -4.94
N SER A 7 -28.69 3.68 -5.26
CA SER A 7 -28.13 3.96 -6.58
C SER A 7 -28.84 3.14 -7.68
N ARG A 8 -28.77 3.59 -8.93
CA ARG A 8 -29.20 2.80 -10.11
C ARG A 8 -28.55 1.41 -10.18
N ARG A 9 -27.39 1.23 -9.54
CA ARG A 9 -26.67 -0.06 -9.45
C ARG A 9 -27.03 -0.90 -8.22
N GLY A 10 -28.03 -0.50 -7.43
CA GLY A 10 -28.45 -1.22 -6.22
C GLY A 10 -27.60 -0.95 -4.98
N ASN A 11 -26.68 0.02 -5.02
CA ASN A 11 -25.84 0.37 -3.86
C ASN A 11 -26.62 1.21 -2.84
N THR A 12 -26.61 0.79 -1.59
CA THR A 12 -27.36 1.42 -0.48
C THR A 12 -26.45 2.08 0.55
N CYS A 13 -25.15 1.75 0.54
CA CYS A 13 -24.18 2.20 1.53
C CYS A 13 -22.88 2.63 0.86
N ILE A 14 -22.07 3.39 1.60
CA ILE A 14 -20.71 3.77 1.20
C ILE A 14 -19.77 3.22 2.26
N LEU A 15 -18.80 2.40 1.85
CA LEU A 15 -17.68 1.98 2.67
C LEU A 15 -16.56 2.99 2.48
N VAL A 16 -16.11 3.62 3.57
CA VAL A 16 -14.94 4.52 3.53
C VAL A 16 -13.77 3.82 4.20
N ILE A 17 -12.67 3.68 3.47
CA ILE A 17 -11.42 3.14 3.98
C ILE A 17 -10.41 4.28 4.06
N VAL A 18 -9.80 4.45 5.22
CA VAL A 18 -8.83 5.53 5.46
C VAL A 18 -7.50 4.92 5.86
N ASN A 19 -6.45 5.26 5.10
CA ASN A 19 -5.08 5.02 5.51
C ASN A 19 -4.70 6.07 6.58
N TYR A 20 -4.50 5.60 7.81
CA TYR A 20 -4.19 6.50 8.93
C TYR A 20 -2.86 7.23 8.79
N PHE A 21 -1.86 6.64 8.13
CA PHE A 21 -0.52 7.22 7.99
C PHE A 21 -0.49 8.30 6.91
N THR A 22 -0.98 7.98 5.70
CA THR A 22 -0.97 8.93 4.58
C THR A 22 -2.14 9.89 4.60
N LYS A 23 -3.12 9.67 5.48
CA LYS A 23 -4.44 10.33 5.48
C LYS A 23 -5.21 10.17 4.16
N TRP A 24 -4.82 9.21 3.32
CA TRP A 24 -5.55 8.90 2.10
C TRP A 24 -6.88 8.21 2.44
N SER A 25 -7.99 8.74 1.93
CA SER A 25 -9.32 8.18 2.13
C SER A 25 -9.96 7.82 0.80
N GLU A 26 -10.53 6.62 0.72
CA GLU A 26 -11.23 6.15 -0.46
C GLU A 26 -12.62 5.63 -0.10
N ALA A 27 -13.61 5.96 -0.93
CA ALA A 27 -15.01 5.68 -0.68
C ALA A 27 -15.58 4.77 -1.77
N PHE A 28 -16.11 3.63 -1.37
CA PHE A 28 -16.60 2.60 -2.25
C PHE A 28 -18.12 2.40 -2.08
N PRO A 29 -18.91 2.44 -3.15
CA PRO A 29 -20.34 2.19 -3.06
C PRO A 29 -20.60 0.68 -2.92
N ILE A 30 -21.37 0.28 -1.90
CA ILE A 30 -21.69 -1.13 -1.61
C ILE A 30 -23.21 -1.40 -1.59
N PRO A 31 -23.65 -2.59 -2.03
CA PRO A 31 -25.06 -2.98 -2.02
C PRO A 31 -25.61 -3.22 -0.61
N ASN A 32 -24.77 -3.73 0.30
CA ASN A 32 -25.15 -4.05 1.67
C ASN A 32 -23.93 -3.90 2.60
N ARG A 33 -24.17 -3.85 3.93
CA ARG A 33 -23.11 -3.79 4.95
C ARG A 33 -22.61 -5.18 5.37
N GLU A 34 -22.78 -6.18 4.52
CA GLU A 34 -22.41 -7.55 4.86
C GLU A 34 -20.89 -7.74 4.86
N ALA A 35 -20.45 -8.57 5.81
CA ALA A 35 -19.08 -9.01 5.98
C ALA A 35 -18.41 -9.52 4.68
N SER A 36 -19.13 -10.35 3.92
CA SER A 36 -18.69 -10.91 2.65
C SER A 36 -18.36 -9.83 1.63
N THR A 37 -19.29 -8.90 1.43
CA THR A 37 -19.16 -7.77 0.49
C THR A 37 -17.98 -6.89 0.85
N ILE A 38 -17.86 -6.52 2.13
CA ILE A 38 -16.75 -5.70 2.63
C ILE A 38 -15.41 -6.41 2.43
N THR A 39 -15.33 -7.71 2.75
CA THR A 39 -14.08 -8.49 2.61
C THR A 39 -13.65 -8.58 1.16
N SER A 40 -14.56 -8.93 0.25
CA SER A 40 -14.24 -9.07 -1.18
C SER A 40 -13.77 -7.75 -1.77
N LEU A 41 -14.47 -6.66 -1.47
CA LEU A 41 -14.11 -5.33 -1.94
C LEU A 41 -12.76 -4.87 -1.37
N PHE A 42 -12.53 -5.09 -0.08
CA PHE A 42 -11.26 -4.76 0.56
C PHE A 42 -10.08 -5.48 -0.11
N VAL A 43 -10.21 -6.77 -0.41
CA VAL A 43 -9.15 -7.53 -1.09
C VAL A 43 -8.97 -7.08 -2.54
N SER A 44 -10.07 -6.86 -3.28
CA SER A 44 -9.98 -6.53 -4.71
C SER A 44 -9.53 -5.09 -4.97
N GLU A 45 -10.02 -4.13 -4.21
CA GLU A 45 -9.76 -2.71 -4.44
C GLU A 45 -8.55 -2.22 -3.66
N TRP A 46 -8.53 -2.47 -2.34
CA TRP A 46 -7.51 -1.90 -1.46
C TRP A 46 -6.21 -2.69 -1.49
N VAL A 47 -6.27 -4.00 -1.24
CA VAL A 47 -5.06 -4.83 -1.16
C VAL A 47 -4.36 -4.92 -2.51
N ALA A 48 -5.10 -4.95 -3.62
CA ALA A 48 -4.52 -4.94 -4.96
C ALA A 48 -3.80 -3.62 -5.28
N SER A 49 -4.35 -2.49 -4.84
CA SER A 49 -3.82 -1.15 -5.19
C SER A 49 -2.74 -0.66 -4.24
N PHE A 50 -2.95 -0.82 -2.92
CA PHE A 50 -2.09 -0.26 -1.87
C PHE A 50 -1.26 -1.31 -1.13
N GLY A 51 -1.51 -2.59 -1.40
CA GLY A 51 -0.90 -3.68 -0.67
C GLY A 51 -1.57 -3.93 0.68
N THR A 52 -0.89 -4.71 1.50
CA THR A 52 -1.48 -5.36 2.66
C THR A 52 -1.27 -4.50 3.93
N PRO A 53 -2.32 -3.94 4.57
CA PRO A 53 -2.16 -2.98 5.66
C PRO A 53 -1.83 -3.65 7.00
N ILE A 54 -0.83 -3.13 7.72
CA ILE A 54 -0.28 -3.75 8.95
C ILE A 54 -1.34 -3.96 10.04
N GLU A 55 -2.25 -3.00 10.22
CA GLU A 55 -3.35 -3.06 11.18
C GLU A 55 -4.64 -2.52 10.57
N LEU A 56 -5.77 -3.15 10.90
CA LEU A 56 -7.10 -2.74 10.44
C LEU A 56 -7.94 -2.31 11.64
N HIS A 57 -8.31 -1.03 11.67
CA HIS A 57 -9.19 -0.45 12.67
C HIS A 57 -10.57 -0.18 12.05
N SER A 58 -11.62 -0.73 12.66
CA SER A 58 -13.02 -0.47 12.30
C SER A 58 -13.68 0.30 13.45
N ASP A 59 -14.52 1.27 13.10
CA ASP A 59 -15.15 2.27 13.96
C ASP A 59 -16.31 1.74 14.83
N GLN A 60 -16.44 0.43 15.01
CA GLN A 60 -17.40 -0.20 15.93
C GLN A 60 -18.88 0.24 15.76
N GLY A 61 -19.31 0.71 14.58
CA GLY A 61 -20.71 1.04 14.35
C GLY A 61 -21.63 -0.19 14.48
N ALA A 62 -22.89 0.01 14.90
CA ALA A 62 -23.90 -1.04 15.15
C ALA A 62 -24.10 -2.09 14.03
N ALA A 63 -23.64 -1.82 12.80
CA ALA A 63 -23.57 -2.80 11.71
C ALA A 63 -22.57 -3.95 11.97
N PHE A 64 -21.71 -3.80 12.98
CA PHE A 64 -20.72 -4.79 13.42
C PHE A 64 -21.10 -5.46 14.75
N GLU A 65 -22.21 -5.11 15.41
CA GLU A 65 -22.46 -5.47 16.82
C GLU A 65 -23.14 -6.82 17.10
N SER A 66 -23.47 -7.62 16.10
CA SER A 66 -23.93 -9.00 16.33
C SER A 66 -22.97 -10.00 15.69
N HIS A 67 -22.87 -11.19 16.28
CA HIS A 67 -22.17 -12.45 15.93
C HIS A 67 -21.38 -12.59 14.59
N PRO A 68 -21.75 -12.03 13.42
CA PRO A 68 -20.86 -11.90 12.26
C PRO A 68 -19.50 -11.20 12.45
N ARG A 69 -19.25 -10.43 13.53
CA ARG A 69 -18.01 -9.63 13.68
C ARG A 69 -16.72 -10.44 13.79
N GLU A 70 -16.70 -11.47 14.63
CA GLU A 70 -15.52 -12.36 14.75
C GLU A 70 -15.26 -13.07 13.44
N LYS A 71 -16.33 -13.54 12.78
CA LYS A 71 -16.22 -14.24 11.50
C LYS A 71 -15.72 -13.31 10.40
N LEU A 72 -16.14 -12.05 10.38
CA LEU A 72 -15.65 -11.04 9.44
C LEU A 72 -14.19 -10.66 9.74
N GLY A 73 -13.88 -10.35 11.00
CA GLY A 73 -12.52 -10.03 11.43
C GLY A 73 -11.54 -11.16 11.12
N GLU A 74 -11.96 -12.41 11.35
CA GLU A 74 -11.17 -13.58 11.02
C GLU A 74 -11.02 -13.76 9.50
N ARG A 75 -12.09 -13.61 8.71
CA ARG A 75 -12.01 -13.69 7.25
C ARG A 75 -11.08 -12.61 6.67
N LEU A 76 -11.17 -11.38 7.18
CA LEU A 76 -10.27 -10.28 6.80
C LEU A 76 -8.83 -10.59 7.21
N ARG A 77 -8.60 -11.12 8.42
CA ARG A 77 -7.27 -11.54 8.87
C ARG A 77 -6.68 -12.66 8.02
N VAL A 78 -7.48 -13.66 7.66
CA VAL A 78 -7.05 -14.77 6.80
C VAL A 78 -6.71 -14.26 5.40
N ALA A 79 -7.61 -13.48 4.80
CA ALA A 79 -7.37 -12.87 3.49
C ALA A 79 -6.12 -11.96 3.50
N TYR A 80 -5.95 -11.16 4.56
CA TYR A 80 -4.77 -10.35 4.81
C TYR A 80 -3.49 -11.20 4.87
N LYS A 81 -3.47 -12.28 5.68
CA LYS A 81 -2.30 -13.15 5.81
C LYS A 81 -1.93 -13.79 4.48
N ILE A 82 -2.93 -14.26 3.72
CA ILE A 82 -2.72 -14.84 2.40
C ILE A 82 -2.11 -13.80 1.46
N ALA A 83 -2.70 -12.61 1.37
CA ALA A 83 -2.19 -11.53 0.52
C ALA A 83 -0.76 -11.10 0.92
N ALA A 84 -0.49 -10.93 2.20
CA ALA A 84 0.84 -10.60 2.72
C ALA A 84 1.88 -11.65 2.35
N GLN A 85 1.53 -12.94 2.47
CA GLN A 85 2.41 -14.05 2.09
C GLN A 85 2.70 -14.06 0.59
N HIS A 86 1.68 -13.86 -0.25
CA HIS A 86 1.87 -13.76 -1.70
C HIS A 86 2.77 -12.57 -2.06
N GLN A 87 2.52 -11.40 -1.46
CA GLN A 87 3.31 -10.20 -1.72
C GLN A 87 4.76 -10.38 -1.27
N SER A 88 4.99 -10.96 -0.08
CA SER A 88 6.34 -11.26 0.42
C SER A 88 7.08 -12.26 -0.48
N LYS A 89 6.43 -13.36 -0.91
CA LYS A 89 7.04 -14.34 -1.84
C LYS A 89 7.42 -13.70 -3.18
N SER A 90 6.52 -12.89 -3.74
CA SER A 90 6.78 -12.16 -4.99
C SER A 90 7.95 -11.18 -4.83
N GLN A 91 8.01 -10.44 -3.71
CA GLN A 91 9.13 -9.54 -3.40
C GLN A 91 10.44 -10.29 -3.22
N HIS A 92 10.45 -11.42 -2.49
CA HIS A 92 11.64 -12.26 -2.33
C HIS A 92 12.12 -12.82 -3.66
N HIS A 93 11.20 -13.28 -4.50
CA HIS A 93 11.54 -13.79 -5.82
C HIS A 93 12.11 -12.68 -6.72
N GLN A 94 11.46 -11.51 -6.74
CA GLN A 94 11.93 -10.36 -7.51
C GLN A 94 13.29 -9.87 -7.03
N LYS A 95 13.52 -9.82 -5.71
CA LYS A 95 14.82 -9.53 -5.11
C LYS A 95 15.85 -10.58 -5.50
N SER A 96 15.55 -11.88 -5.39
CA SER A 96 16.47 -12.95 -5.76
C SER A 96 16.84 -12.92 -7.25
N CYS A 97 15.87 -12.65 -8.13
CA CYS A 97 16.12 -12.49 -9.56
C CYS A 97 16.94 -11.23 -9.85
N TYR A 98 16.66 -10.11 -9.17
CA TYR A 98 17.47 -8.90 -9.27
C TYR A 98 18.90 -9.17 -8.79
N ASP A 99 19.09 -9.69 -7.58
CA ASP A 99 20.38 -9.99 -6.97
C ASP A 99 21.19 -11.00 -7.81
N ARG A 100 20.54 -11.95 -8.51
CA ARG A 100 21.21 -12.89 -9.44
C ARG A 100 21.82 -12.22 -10.67
N THR A 101 21.19 -11.16 -11.16
CA THR A 101 21.62 -10.45 -12.38
C THR A 101 22.29 -9.11 -12.08
N ALA A 102 22.22 -8.63 -10.83
CA ALA A 102 22.86 -7.43 -10.31
C ALA A 102 24.36 -7.66 -10.10
N ASN A 103 25.08 -7.90 -11.20
CA ASN A 103 26.53 -7.84 -11.22
C ASN A 103 26.94 -6.40 -11.50
N GLY A 104 27.24 -5.64 -10.44
CA GLY A 104 27.81 -4.30 -10.52
C GLY A 104 29.28 -4.29 -10.12
N PRO A 105 30.03 -3.23 -10.44
CA PRO A 105 31.37 -3.05 -9.87
C PRO A 105 31.27 -3.03 -8.34
N VAL A 106 32.19 -3.73 -7.67
CA VAL A 106 32.30 -3.70 -6.20
C VAL A 106 32.84 -2.33 -5.81
N TYR A 107 31.97 -1.47 -5.28
CA TYR A 107 32.39 -0.14 -4.86
C TYR A 107 33.08 -0.16 -3.51
N ARG A 108 34.13 0.64 -3.37
CA ARG A 108 34.84 0.88 -2.11
C ARG A 108 34.45 2.23 -1.55
N ILE A 109 34.57 2.36 -0.23
CA ILE A 109 34.44 3.65 0.45
C ILE A 109 35.51 4.59 -0.12
N GLY A 110 35.10 5.73 -0.66
CA GLY A 110 35.94 6.68 -1.39
C GLY A 110 35.67 6.74 -2.90
N ASP A 111 34.97 5.75 -3.47
CA ASP A 111 34.67 5.75 -4.91
C ASP A 111 33.64 6.82 -5.28
N HIS A 112 33.83 7.44 -6.45
CA HIS A 112 32.90 8.39 -7.03
C HIS A 112 31.78 7.63 -7.76
N VAL A 113 30.54 7.80 -7.30
CA VAL A 113 29.35 7.21 -7.92
C VAL A 113 28.37 8.27 -8.36
N TRP A 114 27.67 8.00 -9.45
CA TRP A 114 26.61 8.88 -9.95
C TRP A 114 25.28 8.48 -9.32
N LEU A 115 24.68 9.37 -8.54
CA LEU A 115 23.31 9.23 -8.06
C LEU A 115 22.36 9.89 -9.05
N TYR A 116 21.43 9.11 -9.59
CA TYR A 116 20.34 9.62 -10.40
C TYR A 116 19.21 10.18 -9.53
N ARG A 117 18.96 11.49 -9.63
CA ARG A 117 17.85 12.23 -9.03
C ARG A 117 16.96 12.82 -10.14
N PRO A 118 15.93 12.09 -10.59
CA PRO A 118 15.08 12.54 -11.69
C PRO A 118 14.23 13.76 -11.33
N LYS A 119 13.97 14.02 -10.05
CA LYS A 119 13.15 15.14 -9.59
C LYS A 119 14.01 16.30 -9.07
N PRO A 120 13.78 17.55 -9.52
CA PRO A 120 14.45 18.71 -8.96
C PRO A 120 14.07 18.92 -7.48
N PRO A 121 15.01 19.39 -6.63
CA PRO A 121 14.69 19.75 -5.26
C PRO A 121 13.70 20.92 -5.21
N LEU A 122 12.93 20.99 -4.13
CA LEU A 122 11.91 22.01 -3.94
C LEU A 122 12.54 23.42 -4.05
N GLY A 123 12.02 24.25 -4.96
CA GLY A 123 12.53 25.60 -5.22
C GLY A 123 13.57 25.71 -6.35
N ALA A 124 14.03 24.60 -6.93
CA ALA A 124 14.92 24.62 -8.10
C ALA A 124 14.13 24.55 -9.41
N ALA A 125 14.50 25.39 -10.38
CA ALA A 125 13.92 25.36 -11.71
C ALA A 125 14.35 24.09 -12.46
N HIS A 126 13.39 23.36 -13.04
CA HIS A 126 13.61 22.11 -13.78
C HIS A 126 14.64 22.27 -14.93
N LYS A 127 14.72 23.46 -15.54
CA LYS A 127 15.63 23.76 -16.65
C LYS A 127 17.12 23.79 -16.24
N PHE A 128 17.41 24.01 -14.96
CA PHE A 128 18.78 24.06 -14.44
C PHE A 128 19.10 22.89 -13.50
N HIS A 129 18.17 21.94 -13.34
CA HIS A 129 18.37 20.75 -12.54
C HIS A 129 19.22 19.72 -13.30
N ARG A 130 20.37 19.36 -12.72
CA ARG A 130 21.19 18.26 -13.23
C ARG A 130 20.77 16.98 -12.49
N PRO A 131 20.18 16.00 -13.18
CA PRO A 131 19.64 14.81 -12.53
C PRO A 131 20.74 13.84 -12.10
N TRP A 132 22.00 14.08 -12.45
CA TRP A 132 23.12 13.23 -12.08
C TRP A 132 24.02 14.00 -11.10
N LEU A 133 24.15 13.48 -9.88
CA LEU A 133 25.04 14.02 -8.85
C LEU A 133 26.20 13.05 -8.61
N VAL A 134 27.42 13.56 -8.65
CA VAL A 134 28.60 12.79 -8.20
C VAL A 134 28.60 12.79 -6.69
N LEU A 135 28.53 11.60 -6.08
CA LEU A 135 28.67 11.39 -4.66
C LEU A 135 29.92 10.56 -4.37
N ILE A 136 30.55 10.84 -3.24
CA ILE A 136 31.61 10.00 -2.70
C ILE A 136 30.95 8.99 -1.78
N LEU A 137 31.17 7.69 -2.03
CA LEU A 137 30.73 6.63 -1.14
C LEU A 137 31.42 6.76 0.22
N SER A 138 30.72 7.29 1.21
CA SER A 138 31.17 7.33 2.59
C SER A 138 30.43 6.31 3.43
N ARG A 139 30.99 5.94 4.60
CA ARG A 139 30.39 4.97 5.55
C ARG A 139 28.96 5.30 6.00
N PHE A 140 28.44 6.49 5.71
CA PHE A 140 27.12 6.95 6.13
C PHE A 140 25.97 6.62 5.15
N VAL A 141 26.24 6.04 3.97
CA VAL A 141 25.21 5.83 2.92
C VAL A 141 24.69 4.38 2.85
N ALA A 142 24.95 3.56 3.86
CA ALA A 142 24.41 2.19 3.94
C ALA A 142 23.20 2.10 4.88
N LEU A 143 22.11 2.79 4.55
CA LEU A 143 20.78 2.53 5.11
C LEU A 143 19.74 2.78 4.01
N PHE A 144 19.54 1.78 3.14
CA PHE A 144 18.27 1.46 2.48
C PHE A 144 18.32 0.01 1.99
#